data_AF-A0A7W0TVA9-F1
#
_entry.id   AF-A0A7W0TVA9-F1
#
_cell.length_a   1.000
_cell.length_b   1.000
_cell.length_c   1.000
_cell.angle_alpha   90.00
_cell.angle_beta   90.00
_cell.angle_gamma   90.00
#
_symmetry.space_group_name_H-M   'P 1'
#
loop_
_entity.id
_entity.type
_entity.pdbx_description
1 polymer ?
#
loop_
_entity_poly.entity_id
_entity_poly.type
_entity_poly.pdbx_seq_one_letter_code
_entity_poly.pdbx_strand_id
1 'polypeptide(L)' 'MEDDRFDAVAARGTQARGNLVAALRECGDLAEAVEVLQGPELLEVLTYLDSLRYVMAESGQLLQGVVRGFDEVR' A
#
# COMPACT_ATOMS: atom_id res chain seq x y z
N MET A 1 -26.87 2.99 11.34
CA MET A 1 -25.84 3.87 11.94
C MET A 1 -24.62 3.10 12.41
N GLU A 2 -24.75 2.08 13.27
CA GLU A 2 -23.60 1.26 13.70
C GLU A 2 -23.09 0.33 12.58
N ASP A 3 -24.02 -0.26 11.83
CA ASP A 3 -23.77 -1.09 10.63
C ASP A 3 -23.03 -0.29 9.54
N ASP A 4 -23.50 0.95 9.24
CA ASP A 4 -22.88 1.84 8.26
C ASP A 4 -21.41 2.21 8.60
N ARG A 5 -21.11 2.31 9.90
CA ARG A 5 -19.76 2.64 10.39
C ARG A 5 -18.83 1.42 10.32
N PHE A 6 -19.34 0.23 10.60
CA PHE A 6 -18.61 -1.01 10.40
C PHE A 6 -18.26 -1.21 8.92
N ASP A 7 -19.23 -1.02 8.03
CA ASP A 7 -19.04 -1.13 6.58
C ASP A 7 -18.00 -0.14 6.05
N ALA A 8 -18.01 1.10 6.55
CA ALA A 8 -17.01 2.10 6.20
C ALA A 8 -15.59 1.69 6.64
N VAL A 9 -15.43 1.12 7.84
CA VAL A 9 -14.14 0.62 8.34
C VAL A 9 -13.66 -0.58 7.49
N ALA A 10 -14.55 -1.51 7.16
CA ALA A 10 -14.25 -2.67 6.32
C ALA A 10 -13.86 -2.27 4.89
N ALA A 11 -14.53 -1.29 4.30
CA ALA A 11 -14.22 -0.77 2.96
C ALA A 11 -12.80 -0.18 2.92
N ARG A 12 -12.41 0.62 3.93
CA ARG A 12 -11.05 1.16 4.05
C ARG A 12 -9.99 0.06 4.17
N GLY A 13 -10.28 -0.99 4.94
CA GLY A 13 -9.39 -2.15 5.05
C GLY A 13 -9.20 -2.87 3.72
N THR A 14 -10.28 -3.04 2.95
CA THR A 14 -10.23 -3.64 1.61
C THR A 14 -9.41 -2.81 0.65
N GLN A 15 -9.60 -1.48 0.64
CA GLN A 15 -8.82 -0.56 -0.18
C GLN A 15 -7.33 -0.63 0.14
N ALA A 16 -6.96 -0.53 1.42
CA ALA A 16 -5.56 -0.57 1.84
C ALA A 16 -4.87 -1.91 1.48
N ARG A 17 -5.60 -3.03 1.60
CA ARG A 17 -5.10 -4.33 1.12
C ARG A 17 -4.89 -4.36 -0.39
N GLY A 18 -5.82 -3.78 -1.16
CA GLY A 18 -5.69 -3.65 -2.61
C GLY A 18 -4.44 -2.87 -3.02
N ASN A 19 -4.22 -1.73 -2.37
CA ASN A 19 -3.03 -0.89 -2.60
C ASN A 19 -1.73 -1.65 -2.31
N LEU A 20 -1.66 -2.38 -1.19
CA LEU A 20 -0.48 -3.20 -0.85
C LEU A 20 -0.21 -4.29 -1.89
N VAL A 21 -1.24 -5.00 -2.34
CA VAL A 21 -1.09 -6.05 -3.36
C VAL A 21 -0.59 -5.46 -4.68
N ALA A 22 -1.12 -4.30 -5.08
CA ALA A 22 -0.67 -3.60 -6.28
C ALA A 22 0.81 -3.21 -6.16
N ALA A 23 1.19 -2.50 -5.08
CA ALA A 23 2.56 -2.08 -4.85
C ALA A 23 3.56 -3.25 -4.80
N LEU A 24 3.19 -4.37 -4.16
CA LEU A 24 4.03 -5.57 -4.10
C LEU A 24 4.24 -6.22 -5.47
N ARG A 25 3.21 -6.24 -6.33
CA ARG A 25 3.33 -6.75 -7.70
C ARG A 25 4.26 -5.86 -8.52
N GLU A 26 4.07 -4.55 -8.43
CA GLU A 26 4.93 -3.59 -9.12
C GLU A 26 6.38 -3.68 -8.65
N CYS A 27 6.64 -3.85 -7.35
CA CYS A 27 8.00 -4.12 -6.85
C CYS A 27 8.59 -5.41 -7.46
N GLY A 28 7.77 -6.46 -7.64
CA GLY A 28 8.18 -7.69 -8.31
C GLY A 28 8.57 -7.45 -9.77
N ASP A 29 7.76 -6.67 -10.50
CA ASP A 29 8.01 -6.33 -11.91
C ASP A 29 9.28 -5.47 -12.08
N LEU A 30 9.61 -4.62 -11.09
CA LEU A 30 10.80 -3.76 -11.12
C LEU A 30 12.09 -4.48 -10.67
N ALA A 31 11.99 -5.68 -10.09
CA ALA A 31 13.14 -6.36 -9.50
C ALA A 31 14.26 -6.62 -10.52
N GLU A 32 13.91 -7.08 -11.72
CA GLU A 32 14.87 -7.31 -12.81
C GLU A 32 15.50 -5.99 -13.28
N ALA A 33 14.70 -4.93 -13.42
CA ALA A 33 15.19 -3.61 -13.82
C ALA A 33 16.24 -3.06 -12.84
N VAL A 34 16.06 -3.27 -11.53
CA VAL A 34 17.06 -2.90 -10.52
C VAL A 34 18.35 -3.70 -10.65
N GLU A 35 18.26 -4.97 -11.06
CA GLU A 35 19.44 -5.84 -11.23
C GLU A 35 20.27 -5.44 -12.45
N VAL A 36 19.63 -5.06 -13.55
CA VAL A 36 20.30 -4.90 -14.86
C VAL A 36 20.59 -3.45 -15.26
N LEU A 37 19.76 -2.49 -14.83
CA LEU A 37 19.93 -1.09 -15.23
C LEU A 37 21.07 -0.43 -14.45
N GLN A 38 21.63 0.62 -15.04
CA GLN A 38 22.70 1.42 -14.46
C GLN A 38 22.46 2.89 -14.80
N GLY A 39 23.11 3.81 -14.08
CA GLY A 39 23.08 5.23 -14.42
C GLY A 39 21.68 5.86 -14.33
N PRO A 40 21.32 6.80 -15.23
CA PRO A 40 20.07 7.54 -15.16
C PRO A 40 18.81 6.67 -15.16
N GLU A 41 18.78 5.59 -15.93
CA GLU A 41 17.63 4.69 -16.04
C GLU A 41 17.36 3.96 -14.72
N LEU A 42 18.42 3.57 -14.01
CA LEU A 42 18.29 3.02 -12.66
C LEU A 42 17.73 4.07 -11.68
N LEU A 43 18.15 5.34 -11.79
CA LEU A 43 17.66 6.39 -10.90
C LEU A 43 16.15 6.64 -11.07
N GLU A 44 15.62 6.50 -12.29
CA GLU A 44 14.18 6.58 -12.54
C GLU A 44 13.42 5.44 -11.85
N VAL A 45 13.92 4.20 -11.98
CA VAL A 45 13.34 3.03 -11.30
C VAL A 45 13.39 3.19 -9.78
N LEU A 46 14.50 3.66 -9.22
CA LEU A 46 14.65 3.90 -7.79
C LEU A 46 13.72 5.00 -7.28
N THR A 47 13.50 6.05 -8.08
CA THR A 47 12.54 7.11 -7.77
C THR A 47 11.12 6.55 -7.74
N TYR A 48 10.78 5.67 -8.68
CA TYR A 48 9.49 5.02 -8.69
C TYR A 48 9.31 4.06 -7.49
N LEU A 49 10.34 3.29 -7.14
CA LEU A 49 10.33 2.45 -5.93
C LEU A 49 10.13 3.27 -4.64
N ASP A 50 10.69 4.48 -4.55
CA ASP A 50 10.44 5.36 -3.40
C ASP A 50 8.97 5.78 -3.33
N SER A 51 8.31 6.01 -4.46
CA SER A 51 6.87 6.27 -4.51
C SER A 51 6.04 5.07 -4.01
N LEU A 52 6.42 3.85 -4.39
CA LEU A 52 5.78 2.63 -3.91
C LEU A 52 5.99 2.43 -2.40
N ARG A 53 7.16 2.81 -1.89
CA ARG A 53 7.43 2.81 -0.43
C ARG A 53 6.45 3.72 0.32
N TYR A 54 6.10 4.89 -0.24
CA TYR A 54 5.07 5.75 0.36
C TYR A 54 3.69 5.09 0.34
N VAL A 55 3.29 4.49 -0.78
CA VAL A 55 2.00 3.77 -0.90
C VAL A 55 1.89 2.65 0.13
N MET A 56 2.96 1.88 0.32
CA MET A 56 3.01 0.82 1.31
C MET A 56 2.91 1.37 2.74
N ALA A 57 3.62 2.47 3.04
CA ALA A 57 3.57 3.09 4.36
C ALA A 57 2.17 3.64 4.69
N GLU A 58 1.55 4.37 3.76
CA GLU A 58 0.20 4.92 3.92
C GLU A 58 -0.84 3.81 4.08
N SER A 59 -0.75 2.75 3.27
CA SER A 59 -1.65 1.60 3.36
C SER A 59 -1.50 0.87 4.70
N GLY A 60 -0.27 0.77 5.23
CA GLY A 60 -0.01 0.25 6.57
C GLY A 60 -0.64 1.11 7.67
N GLN A 61 -0.54 2.43 7.57
CA GLN A 61 -1.19 3.36 8.51
C GLN A 61 -2.71 3.27 8.45
N LEU A 62 -3.29 3.15 7.26
CA LEU A 62 -4.73 2.95 7.08
C LEU A 62 -5.19 1.66 7.75
N LEU A 63 -4.46 0.55 7.59
CA LEU A 63 -4.78 -0.72 8.24
C LEU A 63 -4.70 -0.63 9.76
N GLN A 64 -3.71 0.08 10.32
CA GLN A 64 -3.67 0.33 11.76
C GLN A 64 -4.90 1.10 12.25
N GLY A 65 -5.35 2.09 11.48
CA GLY A 65 -6.59 2.82 11.75
C GLY A 65 -7.84 1.93 11.68
N VAL A 66 -7.87 0.97 10.73
CA VAL A 66 -8.95 0.00 10.58
C VAL A 66 -9.03 -0.95 11.78
N VAL A 67 -7.89 -1.46 12.26
CA VAL A 67 -7.84 -2.32 13.45
C VAL A 67 -8.42 -1.59 14.66
N ARG A 68 -7.99 -0.35 14.92
CA ARG A 68 -8.52 0.48 16.00
C ARG A 68 -10.02 0.74 15.84
N GLY A 69 -10.46 1.04 14.62
CA GLY A 69 -11.87 1.29 14.31
C GLY A 69 -12.76 0.08 14.58
N PHE A 70 -12.28 -1.15 14.36
CA PHE A 70 -13.03 -2.35 14.73
C PHE A 70 -13.12 -2.55 16.25
N ASP A 71 -12.07 -2.20 17.00
CA ASP A 71 -12.11 -2.26 18.47
C ASP A 71 -13.12 -1.25 19.07
N GLU A 72 -13.37 -0.13 18.38
CA GLU A 72 -14.32 0.92 18.81
C GLU A 72 -15.78 0.65 18.41
N VAL A 73 -16.01 -0.20 17.40
CA VAL A 73 -17.34 -0.54 16.87
C VAL A 73 -17.83 -1.90 17.40
N ARG A 74 -16.97 -2.64 18.11
CA ARG A 74 -17.25 -3.92 18.78
C ARG A 74 -17.80 -3.70 20.19
#